data_AF-A0A6I9Z2V1-F1
#
_entry.id   AF-A0A6I9Z2V1-F1
#
_cell.length_a   1.000
_cell.length_b   1.000
_cell.length_c   1.000
_cell.angle_alpha   90.00
_cell.angle_beta   90.00
_cell.angle_gamma   90.00
#
_symmetry.space_group_name_H-M   'P 1'
#
loop_
_entity.id
_entity.type
_entity.pdbx_description
1 polymer ?
#
loop_
_entity_poly.entity_id
_entity_poly.type
_entity_poly.pdbx_seq_one_letter_code
_entity_poly.pdbx_strand_id
1 'polypeptide(L)'
;MVPLWPLWTLWLAYFAARGVASDDAPLKCEDLRIGQYICEHPKIDNATQEPMKCTNHTAYVACLPAPNITCKDFSGNETQFTGNETGFYKPIECRSVNGYSYKVAVALSLFLGWLGADRFYLGYPALALFIEKCPYNVF
;
A
#
# COMPACT_ATOMS: atom_id res chain seq x y z
N MET A 1 -25.16 41.60 39.88
CA MET A 1 -24.65 41.27 38.53
C MET A 1 -23.16 41.01 38.66
N VAL A 2 -22.74 39.73 38.72
CA VAL A 2 -21.33 39.35 38.86
C VAL A 2 -20.72 39.25 37.46
N PRO A 3 -19.59 39.91 37.17
CA PRO A 3 -19.01 39.92 35.83
C PRO A 3 -18.40 38.55 35.51
N LEU A 4 -18.80 37.96 34.37
CA LEU A 4 -18.35 36.65 33.87
C LEU A 4 -16.95 36.66 33.23
N TRP A 5 -16.29 37.81 33.19
CA TRP A 5 -14.98 37.99 32.56
C TRP A 5 -13.79 37.22 33.19
N PRO A 6 -13.73 36.93 34.51
CA PRO A 6 -12.58 36.21 35.06
C PRO A 6 -12.62 34.70 34.77
N LEU A 7 -13.79 34.14 34.44
CA LEU A 7 -13.91 32.72 34.10
C LEU A 7 -13.31 32.41 32.73
N TRP A 8 -13.40 33.36 31.79
CA TRP A 8 -12.91 33.15 30.43
C TRP A 8 -11.39 33.25 30.34
N THR A 9 -10.78 34.15 31.14
CA THR A 9 -9.33 34.24 31.27
C THR A 9 -8.75 33.03 32.02
N LEU A 10 -9.44 32.54 33.06
CA LEU A 10 -9.09 31.29 33.74
C LEU A 10 -9.19 30.08 32.82
N TRP A 11 -10.20 30.03 31.94
CA TRP A 11 -10.38 28.94 30.98
C TRP A 11 -9.31 28.91 29.89
N LEU A 12 -8.95 30.09 29.35
CA LEU A 12 -7.84 30.21 28.40
C LEU A 12 -6.48 29.88 29.04
N ALA A 13 -6.24 30.31 30.28
CA ALA A 13 -5.03 29.96 31.02
C ALA A 13 -4.96 28.46 31.33
N TYR A 14 -6.09 27.82 31.66
CA TYR A 14 -6.18 26.38 31.87
C TYR A 14 -5.82 25.58 30.60
N PHE A 15 -6.27 26.03 29.42
CA PHE A 15 -5.90 25.40 28.15
C PHE A 15 -4.44 25.64 27.75
N ALA A 16 -3.88 26.82 28.02
CA ALA A 16 -2.47 27.12 27.76
C ALA A 16 -1.51 26.32 28.67
N ALA A 17 -1.88 26.14 29.94
CA ALA A 17 -1.11 25.32 30.90
C ALA A 17 -1.19 23.82 30.59
N ARG A 18 -2.23 23.38 29.86
CA ARG A 18 -2.34 22.01 29.30
C ARG A 18 -1.49 21.82 28.03
N GLY A 19 -0.44 22.62 27.86
CA GLY A 19 0.59 22.45 26.85
C GLY A 19 0.94 20.98 26.68
N VAL A 20 0.89 20.55 25.42
CA VAL A 20 1.14 19.18 24.97
C VAL A 20 2.50 18.73 25.51
N ALA A 21 2.48 17.80 26.45
CA ALA A 21 3.64 16.98 26.76
C ALA A 21 3.91 16.14 25.51
N SER A 22 4.89 16.58 24.71
CA SER A 22 5.53 15.70 23.73
C SER A 22 6.30 14.67 24.55
N ASP A 23 5.62 13.58 24.87
CA ASP A 23 6.27 12.37 25.34
C ASP A 23 7.21 11.94 24.21
N ASP A 24 8.53 12.07 24.40
CA ASP A 24 9.54 11.58 23.46
C ASP A 24 9.56 10.05 23.51
N ALA A 25 8.42 9.45 23.15
CA ALA A 25 8.31 8.04 22.86
C ALA A 25 9.15 7.78 21.59
N PRO A 26 10.00 6.75 21.57
CA PRO A 26 10.90 6.56 20.45
C PRO A 26 10.10 6.32 19.17
N LEU A 27 10.43 7.09 18.13
CA LEU A 27 9.71 7.16 16.87
C LEU A 27 9.83 5.81 16.13
N LYS A 28 8.69 5.20 15.80
CA LYS A 28 8.66 3.97 14.99
C LYS A 28 9.05 4.29 13.56
N CYS A 29 9.81 3.41 12.90
CA CYS A 29 10.15 3.63 11.49
C CYS A 29 8.90 3.68 10.58
N GLU A 30 7.80 3.06 11.01
CA GLU A 30 6.49 3.09 10.32
C GLU A 30 5.87 4.51 10.26
N ASP A 31 6.19 5.37 11.22
CA ASP A 31 5.64 6.73 11.36
C ASP A 31 6.55 7.80 10.71
N LEU A 32 7.60 7.39 9.99
CA LEU A 32 8.47 8.29 9.24
C LEU A 32 7.70 9.05 8.15
N ARG A 33 8.09 10.30 7.89
CA ARG A 33 7.46 11.10 6.83
C ARG A 33 7.84 10.56 5.45
N ILE A 34 6.93 10.74 4.49
CA ILE A 34 7.18 10.45 3.08
C ILE A 34 8.38 11.31 2.63
N GLY A 35 9.45 10.66 2.18
CA GLY A 35 10.75 11.29 1.84
C GLY A 35 11.90 10.97 2.79
N GLN A 36 11.62 10.41 3.99
CA GLN A 36 12.64 9.93 4.92
C GLN A 36 12.92 8.42 4.78
N TYR A 37 12.28 7.76 3.83
CA TYR A 37 12.48 6.35 3.50
C TYR A 37 12.21 6.14 2.01
N ILE A 38 12.77 5.06 1.46
CA ILE A 38 12.53 4.58 0.11
C ILE A 38 12.10 3.12 0.16
N CYS A 39 11.01 2.76 -0.51
CA CYS A 39 10.57 1.37 -0.58
C CYS A 39 11.09 0.70 -1.83
N GLU A 40 11.49 -0.56 -1.69
CA GLU A 40 11.88 -1.39 -2.82
C GLU A 40 10.66 -1.77 -3.68
N HIS A 41 10.92 -2.04 -4.95
CA HIS A 41 9.88 -2.54 -5.84
C HIS A 41 9.49 -3.97 -5.44
N PRO A 42 8.19 -4.30 -5.41
CA PRO A 42 7.74 -5.65 -5.09
C PRO A 42 8.30 -6.65 -6.10
N LYS A 43 8.73 -7.82 -5.62
CA LYS A 43 9.11 -8.93 -6.49
C LYS A 43 7.87 -9.46 -7.19
N ILE A 44 7.88 -9.43 -8.52
CA ILE A 44 6.75 -9.87 -9.35
C ILE A 44 6.89 -11.35 -9.68
N ASP A 45 5.79 -12.10 -9.58
CA ASP A 45 5.72 -13.49 -10.02
C ASP A 45 5.68 -13.57 -11.56
N ASN A 46 6.57 -14.39 -12.14
CA ASN A 46 6.68 -14.55 -13.59
C ASN A 46 5.45 -15.20 -14.25
N ALA A 47 4.65 -15.95 -13.51
CA ALA A 47 3.45 -16.59 -14.02
C ALA A 47 2.27 -15.62 -14.03
N THR A 48 2.00 -14.94 -12.91
CA THR A 48 0.78 -14.15 -12.72
C THR A 48 0.95 -12.65 -12.96
N GLN A 49 2.20 -12.16 -12.99
CA GLN A 49 2.54 -10.74 -12.94
C GLN A 49 2.04 -9.98 -11.69
N GLU A 50 1.77 -10.70 -10.60
CA GLU A 50 1.38 -10.09 -9.32
C GLU A 50 2.56 -10.00 -8.35
N PRO A 51 2.52 -9.09 -7.36
CA PRO A 51 3.47 -9.11 -6.24
C PRO A 51 3.48 -10.48 -5.55
N MET A 52 4.67 -11.01 -5.30
CA MET A 52 4.84 -12.26 -4.57
C MET A 52 4.19 -12.17 -3.18
N LYS A 53 3.55 -13.27 -2.76
CA LYS A 53 2.86 -13.39 -1.46
C LYS A 53 1.68 -12.42 -1.28
N CYS A 54 1.01 -12.02 -2.36
CA CYS A 54 -0.28 -11.34 -2.26
C CYS A 54 -1.32 -12.26 -1.60
N THR A 55 -1.75 -11.92 -0.38
CA THR A 55 -2.79 -12.64 0.35
C THR A 55 -3.85 -11.63 0.77
N ASN A 56 -5.15 -11.94 0.59
CA ASN A 56 -6.24 -11.03 0.97
C ASN A 56 -6.05 -9.60 0.43
N HIS A 57 -5.69 -9.48 -0.85
CA HIS A 57 -5.46 -8.20 -1.53
C HIS A 57 -4.34 -7.32 -0.96
N THR A 58 -3.47 -7.89 -0.12
CA THR A 58 -2.37 -7.16 0.49
C THR A 58 -1.06 -7.92 0.29
N ALA A 59 -0.02 -7.20 -0.09
CA ALA A 59 1.36 -7.68 -0.13
C ALA A 59 2.25 -6.73 0.67
N TYR A 60 3.44 -7.19 1.06
CA TYR A 60 4.36 -6.39 1.86
C TYR A 60 5.62 -6.08 1.06
N VAL A 61 6.04 -4.82 1.10
CA VAL A 61 7.30 -4.37 0.50
C VAL A 61 8.26 -3.89 1.57
N ALA A 62 9.55 -4.15 1.39
CA ALA A 62 10.58 -3.68 2.30
C ALA A 62 10.85 -2.20 2.05
N CYS A 63 10.94 -1.42 3.12
CA CYS A 63 11.28 0.00 3.07
C CYS A 63 12.56 0.29 3.84
N LEU A 64 13.43 1.05 3.19
CA LEU A 64 14.78 1.42 3.61
C LEU A 64 14.72 2.86 4.16
N PRO A 65 15.03 3.08 5.43
CA PRO A 65 15.09 4.43 5.99
C PRO A 65 16.29 5.21 5.42
N ALA A 66 16.19 6.53 5.33
CA ALA A 66 17.29 7.40 4.88
C ALA A 66 18.54 7.26 5.76
N PRO A 67 19.76 7.50 5.23
CA PRO A 67 20.97 7.45 6.03
C PRO A 67 20.93 8.47 7.18
N ASN A 68 21.51 8.10 8.32
CA ASN A 68 21.60 8.94 9.53
C ASN A 68 20.27 9.25 10.22
N ILE A 69 19.25 8.42 10.06
CA ILE A 69 18.05 8.49 10.90
C ILE A 69 18.05 7.36 11.92
N THR A 70 17.57 7.63 13.12
CA THR A 70 17.41 6.66 14.20
C THR A 70 15.92 6.41 14.41
N CYS A 71 15.48 5.18 14.23
CA CYS A 71 14.10 4.79 14.50
C CYS A 71 14.04 3.34 14.99
N LYS A 72 12.90 2.97 15.56
CA LYS A 72 12.67 1.58 15.97
C LYS A 72 12.37 0.70 14.77
N ASP A 73 13.23 -0.28 14.56
CA ASP A 73 13.05 -1.37 13.59
C ASP A 73 11.72 -2.11 13.82
N PHE A 74 11.32 -2.94 12.84
CA PHE A 74 10.21 -3.90 13.00
C PHE A 74 10.36 -4.82 14.23
N SER A 75 11.60 -5.07 14.70
CA SER A 75 11.88 -5.84 15.93
C SER A 75 11.84 -5.01 17.21
N GLY A 76 11.62 -3.69 17.13
CA GLY A 76 11.58 -2.77 18.27
C GLY A 76 12.95 -2.26 18.75
N ASN A 77 14.04 -2.59 18.05
CA ASN A 77 15.39 -2.13 18.37
C ASN A 77 15.65 -0.76 17.75
N GLU A 78 16.33 0.12 18.48
CA GLU A 78 16.76 1.42 17.98
C GLU A 78 18.09 1.26 17.27
N THR A 79 18.06 1.36 15.95
CA THR A 79 19.25 1.28 15.10
C THR A 79 19.40 2.58 14.31
N GLN A 80 20.65 2.93 14.03
CA GLN A 80 20.97 4.04 13.14
C GLN A 80 21.12 3.48 11.73
N PHE A 81 20.22 3.86 10.83
CA PHE A 81 20.20 3.29 9.48
C PHE A 81 21.26 3.95 8.59
N THR A 82 21.96 3.12 7.83
CA THR A 82 22.97 3.55 6.83
C THR A 82 22.34 3.77 5.44
N GLY A 83 21.05 3.49 5.27
CA GLY A 83 20.32 3.64 4.00
C GLY A 83 20.20 2.38 3.14
N ASN A 84 20.78 1.25 3.59
CA ASN A 84 20.76 -0.04 2.87
C ASN A 84 20.11 -1.18 3.67
N GLU A 85 19.58 -0.86 4.85
CA GLU A 85 18.99 -1.83 5.77
C GLU A 85 17.47 -1.68 5.77
N THR A 86 16.76 -2.80 5.83
CA THR A 86 15.30 -2.82 5.86
C THR A 86 14.80 -2.44 7.24
N GLY A 87 14.19 -1.26 7.38
CA GLY A 87 13.67 -0.79 8.67
C GLY A 87 12.27 -1.32 8.97
N PHE A 88 11.40 -1.37 7.96
CA PHE A 88 10.02 -1.83 8.13
C PHE A 88 9.41 -2.36 6.83
N TYR A 89 8.28 -3.06 6.95
CA TYR A 89 7.50 -3.55 5.83
C TYR A 89 6.21 -2.74 5.68
N LYS A 90 5.99 -2.18 4.50
CA LYS A 90 4.78 -1.41 4.20
C LYS A 90 3.77 -2.30 3.45
N PRO A 91 2.48 -2.30 3.86
CA PRO A 91 1.44 -2.97 3.07
C PRO A 91 1.19 -2.20 1.76
N ILE A 92 1.11 -2.94 0.67
CA ILE A 92 0.67 -2.48 -0.64
C ILE A 92 -0.58 -3.24 -1.06
N GLU A 93 -1.47 -2.56 -1.75
CA GLU A 93 -2.65 -3.19 -2.33
C GLU A 93 -2.26 -4.03 -3.53
N CYS A 94 -2.79 -5.25 -3.60
CA CYS A 94 -2.60 -6.15 -4.71
C CYS A 94 -3.91 -6.87 -5.07
N ARG A 95 -3.99 -7.36 -6.29
CA ARG A 95 -5.04 -8.29 -6.69
C ARG A 95 -4.56 -9.70 -6.36
N SER A 96 -5.44 -10.55 -5.83
CA SER A 96 -5.15 -11.96 -5.61
C SER A 96 -5.70 -12.76 -6.78
N VAL A 97 -4.84 -13.29 -7.66
CA VAL A 97 -5.26 -14.22 -8.72
C VAL A 97 -5.05 -15.68 -8.35
N ASN A 98 -5.90 -16.53 -8.92
CA ASN A 98 -5.90 -17.99 -8.71
C ASN A 98 -4.77 -18.72 -9.47
N GLY A 99 -3.63 -18.05 -9.74
CA GLY A 99 -2.47 -18.68 -10.36
C GLY A 99 -2.53 -18.88 -11.89
N TYR A 100 -3.47 -18.27 -12.60
CA TYR A 100 -3.49 -18.31 -14.07
C TYR A 100 -2.30 -17.57 -14.67
N SER A 101 -1.71 -18.14 -15.73
CA SER A 101 -0.55 -17.52 -16.37
C SER A 101 -0.96 -16.36 -17.27
N TYR A 102 -0.46 -15.17 -16.95
CA TYR A 102 -0.67 -13.97 -17.76
C TYR A 102 -0.11 -14.16 -19.19
N LYS A 103 1.04 -14.83 -19.33
CA LYS A 103 1.66 -15.05 -20.65
C LYS A 103 0.76 -15.86 -21.58
N VAL A 104 0.10 -16.88 -21.03
CA VAL A 104 -0.84 -17.72 -21.79
C VAL A 104 -2.08 -16.93 -22.14
N ALA A 105 -2.64 -16.16 -21.20
CA ALA A 105 -3.77 -15.27 -21.45
C ALA A 105 -3.48 -14.27 -22.59
N VAL A 106 -2.33 -13.61 -22.55
CA VAL A 106 -1.91 -12.67 -23.61
C VAL A 106 -1.72 -13.38 -24.95
N ALA A 107 -1.07 -14.55 -24.97
CA ALA A 107 -0.91 -15.32 -26.20
C ALA A 107 -2.27 -15.75 -26.78
N LEU A 108 -3.19 -16.24 -25.94
CA LEU A 108 -4.55 -16.60 -26.34
C LEU A 108 -5.34 -15.39 -26.85
N SER A 109 -5.15 -14.22 -26.25
CA SER A 109 -5.75 -12.96 -26.73
C SER A 109 -5.23 -12.53 -28.09
N LEU A 110 -3.90 -12.61 -28.31
CA LEU A 110 -3.28 -12.20 -29.57
C LEU A 110 -3.59 -13.16 -30.73
N PHE A 111 -3.57 -14.47 -30.49
CA PHE A 111 -3.72 -15.48 -31.56
C PHE A 111 -5.15 -16.01 -31.70
N LEU A 112 -5.91 -16.09 -30.61
CA LEU A 112 -7.25 -16.70 -30.57
C LEU A 112 -8.28 -15.77 -29.90
N GLY A 113 -7.99 -14.47 -29.80
CA GLY A 113 -8.87 -13.48 -29.17
C GLY A 113 -10.18 -13.30 -29.91
N TRP A 114 -10.19 -13.47 -31.24
CA TRP A 114 -11.39 -13.42 -32.08
C TRP A 114 -12.37 -14.56 -31.78
N LEU A 115 -11.91 -15.67 -31.22
CA LEU A 115 -12.74 -16.78 -30.72
C LEU A 115 -13.06 -16.65 -29.22
N GLY A 116 -12.51 -15.64 -28.54
CA GLY A 116 -12.69 -15.45 -27.10
C GLY A 116 -12.00 -16.50 -26.22
N ALA A 117 -11.00 -17.23 -26.74
CA ALA A 117 -10.30 -18.29 -26.00
C ALA A 117 -9.66 -17.81 -24.69
N ASP A 118 -9.19 -16.56 -24.66
CA ASP A 118 -8.67 -15.89 -23.46
C ASP A 118 -9.72 -15.83 -22.32
N ARG A 119 -10.98 -15.50 -22.63
CA ARG A 119 -12.04 -15.38 -21.61
C ARG A 119 -12.48 -16.73 -21.06
N PHE A 120 -12.42 -17.78 -21.87
CA PHE A 120 -12.60 -19.15 -21.39
C PHE A 120 -11.44 -19.60 -20.49
N TYR A 121 -10.21 -19.21 -20.82
CA TYR A 121 -9.02 -19.54 -20.03
C TYR A 121 -9.06 -18.92 -18.62
N LEU A 122 -9.57 -17.68 -18.49
CA LEU A 122 -9.74 -17.03 -17.18
C LEU A 122 -11.00 -17.49 -16.41
N GLY A 123 -11.86 -18.33 -17.00
CA GLY A 123 -13.06 -18.85 -16.34
C GLY A 123 -14.22 -17.86 -16.26
N TYR A 124 -14.31 -16.90 -17.20
CA TYR A 124 -15.46 -15.99 -17.33
C TYR A 124 -16.31 -16.33 -18.57
N PRO A 125 -17.03 -17.47 -18.60
CA PRO A 125 -17.81 -17.89 -19.76
C PRO A 125 -19.00 -16.95 -20.06
N ALA A 126 -19.51 -16.24 -19.05
CA ALA A 126 -20.63 -15.31 -19.24
C ALA A 126 -20.27 -14.11 -20.14
N LEU A 127 -19.03 -13.61 -20.08
CA LEU A 127 -18.58 -12.50 -20.94
C LEU A 127 -18.39 -12.93 -22.39
N ALA A 128 -18.14 -14.22 -22.67
CA ALA A 128 -18.07 -14.73 -24.03
C ALA A 128 -19.45 -14.74 -24.72
N LEU A 129 -20.54 -14.96 -23.96
CA LEU A 129 -21.92 -14.93 -24.47
C LEU A 129 -22.49 -13.50 -24.67
N PHE A 130 -21.89 -12.47 -24.06
CA PHE A 130 -22.30 -11.07 -24.26
C PHE A 130 -21.62 -10.38 -25.45
N ILE A 131 -20.69 -11.04 -26.16
CA ILE A 131 -20.09 -10.47 -27.38
C ILE A 131 -21.11 -10.43 -28.54
N GLU A 132 -22.27 -11.09 -28.42
CA GLU A 132 -23.41 -10.83 -29.33
C GLU A 132 -24.12 -9.48 -29.04
N LYS A 133 -23.81 -8.79 -27.93
CA LYS A 133 -24.42 -7.49 -27.56
C LYS A 133 -23.45 -6.39 -27.12
N CYS A 134 -22.25 -6.35 -27.67
CA CYS A 134 -21.52 -5.07 -27.76
C CYS A 134 -21.43 -4.65 -29.23
N PRO A 135 -22.38 -3.82 -29.72
CA PRO A 135 -22.17 -3.16 -30.99
C PRO A 135 -20.97 -2.22 -30.80
N TYR A 136 -19.94 -2.48 -31.60
CA TYR A 136 -18.89 -1.55 -32.02
C TYR A 136 -18.96 -0.13 -31.42
N ASN A 137 -18.03 0.15 -30.51
CA ASN A 137 -17.33 1.43 -30.51
C ASN A 137 -16.00 1.28 -29.74
N VAL A 138 -15.01 0.78 -30.47
CA VAL A 138 -13.60 1.08 -30.21
C VAL A 138 -12.98 1.48 -31.56
N PHE A 139 -13.26 2.73 -31.95
CA PHE A 139 -12.33 3.66 -32.56
C PHE A 139 -12.49 4.99 -31.83
#